data_AF-A0A194QUU2-F1
#
_entry.id   AF-A0A194QUU2-F1
#
_cell.length_a   1.000
_cell.length_b   1.000
_cell.length_c   1.000
_cell.angle_alpha   90.00
_cell.angle_beta   90.00
_cell.angle_gamma   90.00
#
_symmetry.space_group_name_H-M   'P 1'
#
loop_
_entity.id
_entity.type
_entity.pdbx_description
1 polymer ?
#
loop_
_entity_poly.entity_id
_entity_poly.type
_entity_poly.pdbx_seq_one_letter_code
_entity_poly.pdbx_strand_id
1 'polypeptide(L)'
;MQSANILLTVGTTLGTGNEKCEDDLMSPTPGDYMAVAARELRETSSTKEQALNIMREWIQKNHDIRNVRQDDKFLLRFLRYKKYSIPMAQQTLLKYLSLRKYYPECFTNLDYEEPNVAEILNSGYIVVSPVRDNKGRRVIVYNISKFNANKFTCWDMCRVHIIVYESLLDDPVDQIMGFTHVGEGTGVTAAHVTAWNPSDFGRMLKWGEQSLPMRQKDFHLVNIPPALKYIIDFAVSKVSTKMAQRLNIHTNLKQLHKNLNVACLPTSYGGPLQLQDMISYTRQLLSYQKKKLLALDDMEILSTRGITSSRNRPVIKDGTVSIEGSFRKLDID
;
A
#
# COMPACT_ATOMS: atom_id res chain seq x y z
N MET A 1 23.33 -31.42 36.32
CA MET A 1 22.34 -31.05 37.35
C MET A 1 21.39 -30.03 36.72
N GLN A 2 20.11 -30.42 36.61
CA GLN A 2 18.87 -29.63 36.39
C GLN A 2 18.91 -28.53 35.30
N SER A 3 18.29 -28.65 34.12
CA SER A 3 16.92 -29.04 33.71
C SER A 3 15.80 -28.24 34.37
N ALA A 4 15.18 -27.33 33.61
CA ALA A 4 13.80 -26.81 33.77
C ALA A 4 13.41 -26.13 32.44
N ASN A 5 12.78 -26.82 31.47
CA ASN A 5 11.33 -27.05 31.34
C ASN A 5 10.44 -26.13 32.17
N ILE A 6 9.74 -25.21 31.49
CA ILE A 6 8.40 -24.78 31.92
C ILE A 6 7.45 -24.94 30.73
N LEU A 7 6.52 -25.87 30.93
CA LEU A 7 5.42 -26.22 30.06
C LEU A 7 4.37 -25.10 29.96
N LEU A 8 3.78 -25.03 28.77
CA LEU A 8 2.34 -24.99 28.53
C LEU A 8 1.46 -25.09 29.78
N THR A 9 0.64 -24.06 30.04
CA THR A 9 -0.59 -24.22 30.81
C THR A 9 -1.74 -23.73 29.94
N VAL A 10 -2.41 -24.70 29.30
CA VAL A 10 -3.68 -24.49 28.59
C VAL A 10 -4.77 -24.49 29.66
N GLY A 11 -5.31 -23.30 29.96
CA GLY A 11 -6.53 -23.14 30.73
C GLY A 11 -7.73 -23.12 29.79
N THR A 12 -8.50 -24.20 29.79
CA THR A 12 -9.76 -24.35 29.06
C THR A 12 -10.84 -23.50 29.74
N THR A 13 -11.24 -22.40 29.11
CA THR A 13 -12.56 -21.80 29.31
C THR A 13 -13.18 -21.51 27.95
N LEU A 14 -14.28 -22.20 27.67
CA LEU A 14 -15.13 -22.00 26.50
C LEU A 14 -15.66 -20.57 26.49
N GLY A 15 -15.37 -19.82 25.41
CA GLY A 15 -15.93 -18.49 25.16
C GLY A 15 -15.49 -17.97 23.79
N THR A 16 -16.43 -17.98 22.84
CA THR A 16 -16.47 -17.23 21.55
C THR A 16 -15.14 -17.05 20.80
N GLY A 17 -14.80 -18.06 19.97
CA GLY A 17 -13.57 -18.12 19.19
C GLY A 17 -13.54 -17.27 17.92
N ASN A 18 -13.53 -15.94 18.04
CA ASN A 18 -13.19 -15.08 16.89
C ASN A 18 -12.32 -13.86 17.22
N GLU A 19 -12.16 -13.48 18.49
CA GLU A 19 -11.39 -12.27 18.87
C GLU A 19 -9.91 -12.54 19.20
N LYS A 20 -9.58 -13.68 19.82
CA LYS A 20 -8.18 -13.97 20.23
C LYS A 20 -7.19 -14.08 19.07
N CYS A 21 -7.63 -14.44 17.87
CA CYS A 21 -6.76 -14.56 16.71
C CYS A 21 -6.46 -13.20 16.05
N GLU A 22 -7.24 -12.15 16.35
CA GLU A 22 -6.98 -10.79 15.84
C GLU A 22 -5.78 -10.13 16.55
N ASP A 23 -5.58 -10.40 17.84
CA ASP A 23 -4.52 -9.77 18.64
C ASP A 23 -3.15 -10.45 18.49
N ASP A 24 -3.10 -11.78 18.34
CA ASP A 24 -1.82 -12.53 18.33
C ASP A 24 -0.99 -12.34 17.04
N LEU A 25 -1.60 -11.87 15.94
CA LEU A 25 -0.88 -11.55 14.69
C LEU A 25 -0.34 -10.10 14.68
N MET A 26 -0.71 -9.30 15.68
CA MET A 26 -0.37 -7.88 15.79
C MET A 26 0.88 -7.74 16.68
N SER A 27 2.01 -7.40 16.06
CA SER A 27 3.23 -7.00 16.76
C SER A 27 2.94 -6.02 17.91
N PRO A 28 3.71 -6.03 19.02
CA PRO A 28 3.50 -5.14 20.16
C PRO A 28 3.21 -3.70 19.73
N THR A 29 2.12 -3.13 20.23
CA THR A 29 1.61 -1.80 19.86
C THR A 29 2.71 -0.76 20.05
N PRO A 30 3.25 -0.16 18.97
CA PRO A 30 4.38 0.75 19.10
C PRO A 30 3.90 2.11 19.59
N GLY A 31 4.19 2.44 20.86
CA GLY A 31 3.83 3.74 21.45
C GLY A 31 2.34 4.09 21.37
N ASP A 32 1.98 5.27 21.85
CA ASP A 32 0.59 5.76 21.73
C ASP A 32 0.32 6.24 20.29
N TYR A 33 0.02 5.31 19.38
CA TYR A 33 -0.35 5.63 17.99
C TYR A 33 -1.62 6.49 17.92
N MET A 34 -2.48 6.48 18.95
CA MET A 34 -3.64 7.38 19.04
C MET A 34 -3.21 8.83 19.23
N ALA A 35 -2.18 9.09 20.04
CA ALA A 35 -1.58 10.42 20.13
C ALA A 35 -1.00 10.89 18.78
N VAL A 36 -0.42 9.98 17.98
CA VAL A 36 0.02 10.29 16.61
C VAL A 36 -1.16 10.60 15.69
N ALA A 37 -2.26 9.84 15.79
CA ALA A 37 -3.48 10.09 15.02
C ALA A 37 -4.06 11.48 15.33
N ALA A 38 -4.17 11.84 16.61
CA ALA A 38 -4.64 13.16 17.03
C ALA A 38 -3.72 14.28 16.51
N ARG A 39 -2.41 14.15 16.70
CA ARG A 39 -1.43 15.20 16.35
C ARG A 39 -1.22 15.35 14.84
N GLU A 40 -1.09 14.26 14.09
CA GLU A 40 -0.72 14.31 12.67
C GLU A 40 -1.93 14.31 11.72
N LEU A 41 -3.06 13.73 12.15
CA LEU A 41 -4.25 13.51 11.32
C LEU A 41 -5.46 14.31 11.78
N ARG A 42 -5.42 14.90 12.99
CA ARG A 42 -6.56 15.58 13.63
C ARG A 42 -7.72 14.61 13.92
N GLU A 43 -7.37 13.36 14.22
CA GLU A 43 -8.32 12.31 14.56
C GLU A 43 -8.69 12.41 16.05
N THR A 44 -9.97 12.66 16.31
CA THR A 44 -10.62 12.51 17.63
C THR A 44 -11.83 11.61 17.46
N SER A 45 -12.40 11.09 18.55
CA SER A 45 -13.62 10.24 18.45
C SER A 45 -14.75 10.95 17.71
N SER A 46 -14.95 12.25 17.97
CA SER A 46 -15.98 13.05 17.31
C SER A 46 -15.69 13.26 15.82
N THR A 47 -14.46 13.67 15.45
CA THR A 47 -14.14 13.90 14.03
C THR A 47 -14.16 12.60 13.23
N LYS A 48 -13.79 11.48 13.87
CA LYS A 48 -13.88 10.15 13.30
C LYS A 48 -15.31 9.77 12.93
N GLU A 49 -16.22 9.85 13.90
CA GLU A 49 -17.63 9.48 13.70
C GLU A 49 -18.30 10.36 12.65
N GLN A 50 -18.14 11.69 12.75
CA GLN A 50 -18.70 12.64 11.79
C GLN A 50 -18.20 12.38 10.36
N ALA A 51 -16.89 12.19 10.19
CA ALA A 51 -16.30 11.95 8.88
C ALA A 51 -16.77 10.64 8.24
N LEU A 52 -16.92 9.58 9.04
CA LEU A 52 -17.46 8.30 8.58
C LEU A 52 -18.90 8.44 8.09
N ASN A 53 -19.76 9.14 8.83
CA ASN A 53 -21.15 9.38 8.44
C ASN A 53 -21.23 10.19 7.14
N ILE A 54 -20.44 11.25 7.01
CA ILE A 54 -20.38 12.05 5.78
C ILE A 54 -19.92 11.20 4.58
N MET A 55 -18.92 10.34 4.75
CA MET A 55 -18.45 9.45 3.69
C MET A 55 -19.54 8.46 3.26
N ARG A 56 -20.27 7.85 4.20
CA ARG A 56 -21.37 6.92 3.91
C ARG A 56 -22.52 7.60 3.18
N GLU A 57 -22.98 8.74 3.68
CA GLU A 57 -24.04 9.52 3.02
C GLU A 57 -23.64 9.94 1.61
N TRP A 58 -22.39 10.37 1.43
CA TRP A 58 -21.87 10.73 0.12
C TRP A 58 -21.84 9.52 -0.83
N ILE A 59 -21.39 8.34 -0.36
CA ILE A 59 -21.40 7.12 -1.16
C ILE A 59 -22.82 6.76 -1.61
N GLN A 60 -23.80 6.82 -0.70
CA GLN A 60 -25.20 6.49 -1.00
C GLN A 60 -25.85 7.45 -2.01
N LYS A 61 -25.46 8.73 -2.00
CA LYS A 61 -25.97 9.76 -2.92
C LYS A 61 -25.20 9.84 -4.25
N ASN A 62 -24.09 9.13 -4.39
CA ASN A 62 -23.23 9.24 -5.56
C ASN A 62 -23.57 8.18 -6.62
N HIS A 63 -24.25 8.61 -7.68
CA HIS A 63 -24.65 7.75 -8.80
C HIS A 63 -23.49 7.30 -9.71
N ASP A 64 -22.29 7.82 -9.54
CA ASP A 64 -21.12 7.45 -10.35
C ASP A 64 -20.39 6.20 -9.82
N ILE A 65 -20.80 5.66 -8.66
CA ILE A 65 -20.20 4.49 -7.99
C ILE A 65 -21.28 3.51 -7.52
N ARG A 66 -20.92 2.24 -7.35
CA ARG A 66 -21.84 1.18 -6.89
C ARG A 66 -21.12 0.18 -5.98
N ASN A 67 -21.86 -0.37 -5.02
CA ASN A 67 -21.40 -1.45 -4.11
C ASN A 67 -20.11 -1.14 -3.35
N VAL A 68 -19.81 0.15 -3.13
CA VAL A 68 -18.59 0.54 -2.41
C VAL A 68 -18.68 0.09 -0.96
N ARG A 69 -17.61 -0.56 -0.49
CA ARG A 69 -17.41 -0.98 0.91
C ARG A 69 -17.51 0.23 1.85
N GLN A 70 -18.22 0.09 2.98
CA GLN A 70 -18.60 1.21 3.87
C GLN A 70 -18.33 0.98 5.37
N ASP A 71 -17.67 -0.11 5.75
CA ASP A 71 -17.21 -0.30 7.12
C ASP A 71 -16.09 0.69 7.49
N ASP A 72 -15.94 0.91 8.79
CA ASP A 72 -14.96 1.84 9.36
C ASP A 72 -13.55 1.56 8.84
N LYS A 73 -13.09 0.31 8.84
CA LYS A 73 -11.70 -0.03 8.49
C LYS A 73 -11.38 0.45 7.09
N PHE A 74 -12.28 0.25 6.13
CA PHE A 74 -12.12 0.70 4.74
C PHE A 74 -12.19 2.23 4.58
N LEU A 75 -13.22 2.88 5.12
CA LEU A 75 -13.39 4.33 4.93
C LEU A 75 -12.28 5.14 5.63
N LEU A 76 -11.79 4.65 6.77
CA LEU A 76 -10.67 5.27 7.49
C LEU A 76 -9.38 5.27 6.68
N ARG A 77 -9.17 4.33 5.74
CA ARG A 77 -8.02 4.34 4.83
C ARG A 77 -7.90 5.70 4.14
N PHE A 78 -8.98 6.17 3.54
CA PHE A 78 -9.03 7.42 2.78
C PHE A 78 -9.02 8.65 3.69
N LEU A 79 -9.78 8.62 4.78
CA LEU A 79 -9.86 9.71 5.74
C LEU A 79 -8.50 9.99 6.38
N ARG A 80 -7.83 8.95 6.91
CA ARG A 80 -6.49 9.07 7.52
C ARG A 80 -5.44 9.43 6.48
N TYR A 81 -5.49 8.86 5.29
CA TYR A 81 -4.57 9.22 4.19
C TYR A 81 -4.65 10.71 3.82
N LYS A 82 -5.85 11.30 3.89
CA LYS A 82 -6.10 12.71 3.60
C LYS A 82 -6.28 13.59 4.83
N LYS A 83 -5.83 13.14 6.01
CA LYS A 83 -5.86 13.89 7.26
C LYS A 83 -7.24 14.51 7.54
N TYR A 84 -8.29 13.72 7.35
CA TYR A 84 -9.69 14.10 7.55
C TYR A 84 -10.21 15.23 6.65
N SER A 85 -9.50 15.56 5.56
CA SER A 85 -10.07 16.39 4.49
C SER A 85 -11.09 15.57 3.68
N ILE A 86 -12.38 15.77 3.98
CA ILE A 86 -13.48 15.04 3.32
C ILE A 86 -13.43 15.14 1.79
N PRO A 87 -13.33 16.33 1.17
CA PRO A 87 -13.32 16.41 -0.29
C PRO A 87 -12.12 15.66 -0.90
N MET A 88 -10.95 15.72 -0.26
CA MET A 88 -9.78 14.99 -0.74
C MET A 88 -9.93 13.48 -0.55
N ALA A 89 -10.54 13.03 0.55
CA ALA A 89 -10.80 11.61 0.80
C ALA A 89 -11.76 11.03 -0.25
N GLN A 90 -12.87 11.72 -0.52
CA GLN A 90 -13.82 11.36 -1.58
C GLN A 90 -13.14 11.28 -2.95
N GLN A 91 -12.35 12.29 -3.32
CA GLN A 91 -11.58 12.29 -4.56
C GLN A 91 -10.57 11.13 -4.65
N THR A 92 -9.99 10.73 -3.52
CA THR A 92 -9.07 9.58 -3.49
C THR A 92 -9.80 8.28 -3.67
N LEU A 93 -10.98 8.12 -3.06
CA LEU A 93 -11.82 6.94 -3.25
C LEU A 93 -12.24 6.78 -4.72
N LEU A 94 -12.66 7.85 -5.39
CA LEU A 94 -12.98 7.78 -6.82
C LEU A 94 -11.75 7.41 -7.67
N LYS A 95 -10.58 7.99 -7.36
CA LYS A 95 -9.32 7.65 -8.05
C LYS A 95 -8.91 6.20 -7.81
N TYR A 96 -9.09 5.70 -6.59
CA TYR A 96 -8.86 4.31 -6.23
C TYR A 96 -9.72 3.36 -7.08
N LEU A 97 -11.04 3.58 -7.14
CA LEU A 97 -11.93 2.77 -7.98
C LEU A 97 -11.59 2.89 -9.47
N SER A 98 -11.25 4.09 -9.93
CA SER A 98 -10.81 4.31 -11.32
C SER A 98 -9.51 3.58 -11.64
N LEU A 99 -8.55 3.54 -10.70
CA LEU A 99 -7.29 2.82 -10.88
C LEU A 99 -7.55 1.31 -10.98
N ARG A 100 -8.41 0.77 -10.10
CA ARG A 100 -8.84 -0.64 -10.14
C ARG A 100 -9.48 -1.00 -11.49
N LYS A 101 -10.39 -0.16 -11.99
CA LYS A 101 -11.06 -0.35 -13.28
C LYS A 101 -10.10 -0.25 -14.48
N TYR A 102 -9.08 0.61 -14.39
CA TYR A 102 -8.16 0.84 -15.50
C TYR A 102 -7.07 -0.24 -15.62
N TYR A 103 -6.65 -0.84 -14.50
CA TYR A 103 -5.65 -1.91 -14.46
C TYR A 103 -6.20 -3.21 -13.84
N PRO A 104 -7.23 -3.83 -14.45
CA PRO A 104 -7.83 -5.04 -13.90
C PRO A 104 -6.81 -6.18 -13.71
N GLU A 105 -5.78 -6.27 -14.55
CA GLU A 105 -4.67 -7.22 -14.44
C GLU A 105 -3.92 -7.14 -13.10
N CYS A 106 -3.89 -5.95 -12.48
CA CYS A 106 -3.26 -5.72 -11.19
C CYS A 106 -4.23 -5.77 -10.01
N PHE A 107 -5.50 -5.43 -10.24
CA PHE A 107 -6.46 -5.11 -9.18
C PHE A 107 -7.65 -6.05 -9.06
N THR A 108 -7.92 -6.89 -10.06
CA THR A 108 -9.05 -7.83 -10.07
C THR A 108 -8.59 -9.23 -9.70
N ASN A 109 -9.43 -9.97 -8.98
CA ASN A 109 -9.19 -11.31 -8.46
C ASN A 109 -7.90 -11.41 -7.65
N LEU A 110 -7.83 -10.65 -6.55
CA LEU A 110 -6.67 -10.54 -5.68
C LEU A 110 -6.44 -11.81 -4.82
N ASP A 111 -6.39 -12.98 -5.47
CA ASP A 111 -6.06 -14.26 -4.85
C ASP A 111 -4.54 -14.46 -4.79
N TYR A 112 -4.02 -14.68 -3.58
CA TYR A 112 -2.60 -14.98 -3.36
C TYR A 112 -2.22 -16.43 -3.73
N GLU A 113 -3.22 -17.28 -4.00
CA GLU A 113 -3.06 -18.69 -4.39
C GLU A 113 -3.05 -18.90 -5.91
N GLU A 114 -3.26 -17.83 -6.68
CA GLU A 114 -3.05 -17.87 -8.14
C GLU A 114 -1.61 -18.34 -8.42
N PRO A 115 -1.39 -19.28 -9.35
CA PRO A 115 -0.08 -19.93 -9.54
C PRO A 115 1.12 -18.98 -9.66
N ASN A 116 1.05 -17.95 -10.51
CA ASN A 116 2.17 -17.01 -10.68
C ASN A 116 2.40 -16.18 -9.43
N VAL A 117 1.32 -15.65 -8.84
CA VAL A 117 1.36 -14.87 -7.60
C VAL A 117 1.96 -15.70 -6.45
N ALA A 118 1.49 -16.92 -6.26
CA ALA A 118 1.93 -17.82 -5.21
C ALA A 118 3.43 -18.15 -5.36
N GLU A 119 3.89 -18.39 -6.59
CA GLU A 119 5.30 -18.66 -6.86
C GLU A 119 6.20 -17.45 -6.56
N ILE A 120 5.77 -16.24 -6.95
CA ILE A 120 6.50 -15.00 -6.66
C ILE A 120 6.56 -14.74 -5.14
N LEU A 121 5.47 -14.97 -4.42
CA LEU A 121 5.45 -14.83 -2.95
C LEU A 121 6.38 -15.85 -2.29
N ASN A 122 6.36 -17.11 -2.75
CA ASN A 122 7.19 -18.19 -2.20
C ASN A 122 8.68 -18.01 -2.51
N SER A 123 9.04 -17.26 -3.55
CA SER A 123 10.45 -16.94 -3.83
C SER A 123 11.06 -15.96 -2.82
N GLY A 124 10.22 -15.27 -2.03
CA GLY A 124 10.63 -14.19 -1.13
C GLY A 124 10.87 -12.86 -1.87
N TYR A 125 10.27 -12.67 -3.04
CA TYR A 125 10.36 -11.41 -3.80
C TYR A 125 9.88 -10.21 -2.99
N ILE A 126 8.73 -10.34 -2.34
CA ILE A 126 8.17 -9.34 -1.42
C ILE A 126 7.75 -10.05 -0.14
N VAL A 127 8.15 -9.49 0.99
CA VAL A 127 7.79 -10.00 2.32
C VAL A 127 7.44 -8.85 3.24
N VAL A 128 6.51 -9.10 4.15
CA VAL A 128 6.14 -8.19 5.21
C VAL A 128 6.94 -8.55 6.46
N SER A 129 7.57 -7.55 7.08
CA SER A 129 8.22 -7.76 8.37
C SER A 129 7.18 -7.89 9.48
N PRO A 130 7.23 -8.96 10.30
CA PRO A 130 6.39 -9.07 11.49
C PRO A 130 6.73 -7.96 12.50
N VAL A 131 7.94 -7.42 12.46
CA VAL A 131 8.41 -6.36 13.35
C VAL A 131 8.30 -5.00 12.66
N ARG A 132 7.66 -4.04 13.34
CA ARG A 132 7.59 -2.65 12.90
C ARG A 132 8.92 -1.93 13.14
N ASP A 133 9.17 -0.85 12.41
CA ASP A 133 10.37 -0.05 12.67
C ASP A 133 10.27 0.74 13.99
N ASN A 134 11.35 1.43 14.36
CA ASN A 134 11.43 2.24 15.57
C ASN A 134 10.43 3.42 15.62
N LYS A 135 9.78 3.74 14.50
CA LYS A 135 8.70 4.75 14.42
C LYS A 135 7.33 4.09 14.34
N GLY A 136 7.20 2.79 14.61
CA GLY A 136 5.95 2.04 14.60
C GLY A 136 5.40 1.73 13.20
N ARG A 137 6.18 1.92 12.14
CA ARG A 137 5.74 1.76 10.76
C ARG A 137 5.90 0.31 10.30
N ARG A 138 4.97 -0.17 9.48
CA ARG A 138 5.10 -1.50 8.89
C ARG A 138 6.20 -1.51 7.84
N VAL A 139 7.09 -2.48 7.94
CA VAL A 139 8.23 -2.62 7.03
C VAL A 139 7.89 -3.66 5.96
N ILE A 140 8.05 -3.28 4.71
CA ILE A 140 7.89 -4.15 3.54
C ILE A 140 9.25 -4.24 2.86
N VAL A 141 9.72 -5.46 2.67
CA VAL A 141 11.03 -5.75 2.07
C VAL A 141 10.81 -6.42 0.73
N TYR A 142 11.51 -5.95 -0.30
CA TYR A 142 11.50 -6.59 -1.61
C TYR A 142 12.90 -6.76 -2.18
N ASN A 143 13.15 -7.93 -2.74
CA ASN A 143 14.43 -8.32 -3.32
C ASN A 143 14.24 -8.73 -4.78
N ILE A 144 14.68 -7.87 -5.69
CA ILE A 144 14.47 -8.05 -7.12
C ILE A 144 15.15 -9.30 -7.68
N SER A 145 16.24 -9.79 -7.06
CA SER A 145 16.89 -11.04 -7.48
C SER A 145 16.00 -12.28 -7.34
N LYS A 146 14.93 -12.20 -6.53
CA LYS A 146 13.94 -13.25 -6.33
C LYS A 146 12.78 -13.19 -7.33
N PHE A 147 12.76 -12.18 -8.20
CA PHE A 147 11.77 -12.07 -9.28
C PHE A 147 12.37 -12.63 -10.57
N ASN A 148 11.72 -13.64 -11.17
CA ASN A 148 12.17 -14.16 -12.46
C ASN A 148 11.55 -13.37 -13.62
N ALA A 149 12.22 -12.30 -14.06
CA ALA A 149 11.76 -11.45 -15.16
C ALA A 149 11.74 -12.11 -16.55
N ASN A 150 12.26 -13.33 -16.70
CA ASN A 150 12.11 -14.11 -17.94
C ASN A 150 10.83 -14.96 -17.94
N LYS A 151 10.19 -15.14 -16.78
CA LYS A 151 8.97 -15.92 -16.60
C LYS A 151 7.75 -15.03 -16.33
N PHE A 152 7.92 -14.01 -15.49
CA PHE A 152 6.84 -13.15 -15.01
C PHE A 152 6.90 -11.77 -15.66
N THR A 153 5.73 -11.15 -15.82
CA THR A 153 5.55 -9.82 -16.41
C THR A 153 5.63 -8.71 -15.36
N CYS A 154 5.72 -7.45 -15.81
CA CYS A 154 5.56 -6.30 -14.90
C CYS A 154 4.18 -6.26 -14.23
N TRP A 155 3.15 -6.84 -14.86
CA TRP A 155 1.81 -6.89 -14.29
C TRP A 155 1.68 -7.91 -13.18
N ASP A 156 2.35 -9.08 -13.28
CA ASP A 156 2.46 -10.03 -12.17
C ASP A 156 3.17 -9.38 -10.97
N MET A 157 4.24 -8.61 -11.24
CA MET A 157 4.96 -7.83 -10.23
C MET A 157 4.03 -6.81 -9.55
N CYS A 158 3.25 -6.04 -10.31
CA CYS A 158 2.29 -5.10 -9.76
C CYS A 158 1.22 -5.81 -8.93
N ARG A 159 0.64 -6.88 -9.45
CA ARG A 159 -0.42 -7.65 -8.80
C ARG A 159 0.01 -8.14 -7.43
N VAL A 160 1.22 -8.71 -7.32
CA VAL A 160 1.78 -9.16 -6.05
C VAL A 160 1.95 -8.01 -5.05
N HIS A 161 2.40 -6.83 -5.48
CA HIS A 161 2.43 -5.65 -4.62
C HIS A 161 1.03 -5.22 -4.16
N ILE A 162 0.05 -5.19 -5.06
CA ILE A 162 -1.32 -4.80 -4.73
C ILE A 162 -1.93 -5.77 -3.72
N ILE A 163 -1.75 -7.08 -3.88
CA ILE A 163 -2.22 -8.10 -2.93
C ILE A 163 -1.63 -7.85 -1.53
N VAL A 164 -0.32 -7.65 -1.43
CA VAL A 164 0.35 -7.34 -0.15
C VAL A 164 -0.14 -6.02 0.43
N TYR A 165 -0.22 -4.96 -0.37
CA TYR A 165 -0.64 -3.63 0.08
C TYR A 165 -2.09 -3.62 0.58
N GLU A 166 -3.02 -4.22 -0.16
CA GLU A 166 -4.43 -4.28 0.23
C GLU A 166 -4.64 -5.08 1.52
N SER A 167 -3.82 -6.12 1.75
CA SER A 167 -3.90 -6.92 2.98
C SER A 167 -3.50 -6.16 4.25
N LEU A 168 -2.67 -5.12 4.09
CA LEU A 168 -2.16 -4.29 5.19
C LEU A 168 -3.05 -3.08 5.48
N LEU A 169 -3.88 -2.67 4.51
CA LEU A 169 -4.61 -1.42 4.59
C LEU A 169 -5.75 -1.41 5.61
N ASP A 170 -6.15 -2.55 6.21
CA ASP A 170 -7.15 -2.60 7.28
C ASP A 170 -6.57 -2.49 8.70
N ASP A 171 -5.24 -2.56 8.87
CA ASP A 171 -4.58 -2.38 10.16
C ASP A 171 -4.60 -0.88 10.57
N PRO A 172 -5.23 -0.52 11.70
CA PRO A 172 -5.33 0.89 12.12
C PRO A 172 -3.97 1.50 12.45
N VAL A 173 -3.03 0.73 13.00
CA VAL A 173 -1.67 1.18 13.27
C VAL A 173 -0.95 1.46 11.95
N ASP A 174 -1.14 0.64 10.91
CA ASP A 174 -0.58 0.89 9.57
C ASP A 174 -1.14 2.14 8.91
N GLN A 175 -2.46 2.35 9.01
CA GLN A 175 -3.10 3.56 8.50
C GLN A 175 -2.57 4.83 9.19
N ILE A 176 -2.14 4.74 10.46
CA ILE A 176 -1.71 5.88 11.29
C ILE A 176 -0.19 6.09 11.28
N MET A 177 0.60 5.03 11.35
CA MET A 177 2.06 5.13 11.40
C MET A 177 2.63 5.17 9.98
N GLY A 178 2.00 4.45 9.05
CA GLY A 178 2.42 4.33 7.66
C GLY A 178 3.44 3.21 7.45
N PHE A 179 4.10 3.26 6.29
CA PHE A 179 4.94 2.18 5.78
C PHE A 179 6.37 2.64 5.51
N THR A 180 7.30 1.71 5.70
CA THR A 180 8.70 1.83 5.32
C THR A 180 9.02 0.73 4.31
N HIS A 181 9.59 1.11 3.17
CA HIS A 181 9.97 0.18 2.12
C HIS A 181 11.48 -0.06 2.14
N VAL A 182 11.90 -1.30 1.95
CA VAL A 182 13.30 -1.68 1.81
C VAL A 182 13.47 -2.48 0.53
N GLY A 183 14.15 -1.90 -0.45
CA GLY A 183 14.42 -2.52 -1.74
C GLY A 183 15.89 -2.84 -1.92
N GLU A 184 16.19 -4.03 -2.45
CA GLU A 184 17.54 -4.39 -2.89
C GLU A 184 17.64 -4.42 -4.43
N GLY A 185 18.69 -3.78 -4.96
CA GLY A 185 19.02 -3.77 -6.39
C GLY A 185 20.01 -4.83 -6.85
N THR A 186 20.56 -5.63 -5.94
CA THR A 186 21.41 -6.77 -6.30
C THR A 186 20.62 -7.73 -7.20
N GLY A 187 21.20 -8.14 -8.33
CA GLY A 187 20.57 -9.10 -9.24
C GLY A 187 19.59 -8.48 -10.25
N VAL A 188 19.46 -7.14 -10.31
CA VAL A 188 18.75 -6.52 -11.43
C VAL A 188 19.44 -6.86 -12.75
N THR A 189 18.63 -7.26 -13.73
CA THR A 189 19.07 -7.61 -15.09
C THR A 189 18.36 -6.73 -16.11
N ALA A 190 18.82 -6.75 -17.37
CA ALA A 190 18.13 -6.07 -18.46
C ALA A 190 16.66 -6.51 -18.59
N ALA A 191 16.36 -7.81 -18.39
CA ALA A 191 15.00 -8.35 -18.44
C ALA A 191 14.06 -7.65 -17.43
N HIS A 192 14.53 -7.34 -16.23
CA HIS A 192 13.75 -6.60 -15.24
C HIS A 192 13.40 -5.18 -15.72
N VAL A 193 14.34 -4.52 -16.38
CA VAL A 193 14.18 -3.16 -16.90
C VAL A 193 13.25 -3.17 -18.12
N THR A 194 13.48 -4.07 -19.07
CA THR A 194 12.73 -4.15 -20.32
C THR A 194 11.34 -4.76 -20.15
N ALA A 195 11.03 -5.38 -19.01
CA ALA A 195 9.67 -5.80 -18.67
C ALA A 195 8.70 -4.61 -18.57
N TRP A 196 9.22 -3.39 -18.41
CA TRP A 196 8.43 -2.16 -18.29
C TRP A 196 8.49 -1.30 -19.55
N ASN A 197 7.32 -0.94 -20.08
CA ASN A 197 7.21 0.24 -20.94
C ASN A 197 7.37 1.50 -20.08
N PRO A 198 8.28 2.45 -20.42
CA PRO A 198 8.47 3.69 -19.66
C PRO A 198 7.18 4.50 -19.44
N SER A 199 6.26 4.48 -20.41
CA SER A 199 4.99 5.18 -20.32
C SER A 199 4.09 4.57 -19.25
N ASP A 200 3.99 3.24 -19.21
CA ASP A 200 3.17 2.53 -18.23
C ASP A 200 3.80 2.58 -16.84
N PHE A 201 5.13 2.45 -16.75
CA PHE A 201 5.85 2.62 -15.49
C PHE A 201 5.61 4.01 -14.89
N GLY A 202 5.76 5.06 -15.70
CA GLY A 202 5.53 6.43 -15.24
C GLY A 202 4.06 6.70 -14.88
N ARG A 203 3.11 6.10 -15.60
CA ARG A 203 1.67 6.21 -15.29
C ARG A 203 1.35 5.51 -13.98
N MET A 204 1.84 4.29 -13.78
CA MET A 204 1.63 3.49 -12.57
C MET A 204 2.18 4.19 -11.33
N LEU A 205 3.40 4.74 -11.39
CA LEU A 205 3.96 5.51 -10.27
C LEU A 205 3.08 6.70 -9.90
N LYS A 206 2.72 7.52 -10.90
CA LYS A 206 1.94 8.75 -10.68
C LYS A 206 0.53 8.46 -10.18
N TRP A 207 -0.16 7.50 -10.81
CA TRP A 207 -1.54 7.17 -10.46
C TRP A 207 -1.62 6.36 -9.16
N GLY A 208 -0.68 5.44 -8.95
CA GLY A 208 -0.54 4.67 -7.71
C GLY A 208 -0.37 5.58 -6.50
N GLU A 209 0.55 6.55 -6.54
CA GLU A 209 0.73 7.52 -5.45
C GLU A 209 -0.56 8.29 -5.11
N GLN A 210 -1.33 8.68 -6.14
CA GLN A 210 -2.51 9.52 -5.95
C GLN A 210 -3.76 8.74 -5.52
N SER A 211 -3.80 7.44 -5.78
CA SER A 211 -5.03 6.65 -5.70
C SER A 211 -4.98 5.60 -4.58
N LEU A 212 -3.82 5.00 -4.29
CA LEU A 212 -3.69 4.05 -3.19
C LEU A 212 -3.65 4.82 -1.86
N PRO A 213 -4.55 4.55 -0.90
CA PRO A 213 -4.62 5.27 0.38
C PRO A 213 -3.54 4.80 1.37
N MET A 214 -2.30 4.65 0.90
CA MET A 214 -1.15 4.20 1.70
C MET A 214 -0.25 5.38 2.09
N ARG A 215 0.03 5.49 3.39
CA ARG A 215 0.99 6.49 3.89
C ARG A 215 2.41 5.95 3.82
N GLN A 216 3.00 6.05 2.63
CA GLN A 216 4.43 5.80 2.47
C GLN A 216 5.22 6.82 3.28
N LYS A 217 6.17 6.40 4.12
CA LYS A 217 6.94 7.32 4.97
C LYS A 217 8.41 7.36 4.57
N ASP A 218 9.02 6.22 4.27
CA ASP A 218 10.39 6.12 3.76
C ASP A 218 10.53 4.99 2.73
N PHE A 219 11.41 5.18 1.76
CA PHE A 219 11.91 4.14 0.84
C PHE A 219 13.42 4.06 1.02
N HIS A 220 13.93 2.89 1.38
CA HIS A 220 15.35 2.61 1.51
C HIS A 220 15.77 1.67 0.40
N LEU A 221 16.59 2.16 -0.54
CA LEU A 221 17.17 1.34 -1.60
C LEU A 221 18.63 1.05 -1.27
N VAL A 222 19.02 -0.22 -1.32
CA VAL A 222 20.40 -0.67 -1.07
C VAL A 222 20.94 -1.43 -2.26
N ASN A 223 22.27 -1.40 -2.43
CA ASN A 223 22.98 -2.16 -3.47
C ASN A 223 22.43 -1.89 -4.88
N ILE A 224 22.07 -0.63 -5.18
CA ILE A 224 21.57 -0.24 -6.49
C ILE A 224 22.74 -0.12 -7.49
N PRO A 225 22.73 -0.90 -8.60
CA PRO A 225 23.73 -0.74 -9.66
C PRO A 225 23.68 0.68 -10.26
N PRO A 226 24.84 1.31 -10.57
CA PRO A 226 24.87 2.65 -11.16
C PRO A 226 24.03 2.81 -12.44
N ALA A 227 23.91 1.74 -13.23
CA ALA A 227 23.09 1.71 -14.44
C ALA A 227 21.60 2.01 -14.19
N LEU A 228 21.08 1.77 -12.97
CA LEU A 228 19.68 2.03 -12.63
C LEU A 228 19.41 3.47 -12.22
N LYS A 229 20.44 4.33 -12.13
CA LYS A 229 20.28 5.72 -11.72
C LYS A 229 19.26 6.46 -12.60
N TYR A 230 19.31 6.28 -13.92
CA TYR A 230 18.36 6.92 -14.84
C TYR A 230 16.91 6.48 -14.62
N ILE A 231 16.70 5.21 -14.25
CA ILE A 231 15.36 4.68 -13.95
C ILE A 231 14.85 5.29 -12.64
N ILE A 232 15.72 5.43 -11.64
CA ILE A 232 15.38 6.08 -10.37
C ILE A 232 15.07 7.57 -10.59
N ASP A 233 15.90 8.29 -11.34
CA ASP A 233 15.67 9.71 -11.65
C ASP A 233 14.35 9.88 -12.42
N PHE A 234 14.06 8.99 -13.37
CA PHE A 234 12.77 8.94 -14.05
C PHE A 234 11.63 8.71 -13.07
N ALA A 235 11.72 7.71 -12.18
CA ALA A 235 10.69 7.43 -11.18
C ALA A 235 10.43 8.63 -10.26
N VAL A 236 11.50 9.26 -9.77
CA VAL A 236 11.46 10.47 -8.94
C VAL A 236 10.75 11.61 -9.67
N SER A 237 10.97 11.78 -10.98
CA SER A 237 10.28 12.81 -11.79
C SER A 237 8.76 12.59 -11.92
N LYS A 238 8.25 11.38 -11.67
CA LYS A 238 6.83 11.03 -11.83
C LYS A 238 6.02 11.15 -10.54
N VAL A 239 6.70 11.18 -9.39
CA VAL A 239 6.07 11.28 -8.07
C VAL A 239 6.13 12.70 -7.53
N SER A 240 5.34 12.99 -6.48
CA SER A 240 5.39 14.32 -5.84
C SER A 240 6.73 14.58 -5.15
N THR A 241 7.09 15.85 -4.97
CA THR A 241 8.30 16.27 -4.22
C THR A 241 8.35 15.63 -2.82
N LYS A 242 7.18 15.51 -2.17
CA LYS A 242 7.06 14.86 -0.86
C LYS A 242 7.44 13.38 -0.91
N MET A 243 7.11 12.68 -1.99
CA MET A 243 7.48 11.28 -2.18
C MET A 243 8.96 11.14 -2.55
N ALA A 244 9.45 12.00 -3.45
CA ALA A 244 10.86 12.06 -3.85
C ALA A 244 11.80 12.24 -2.65
N GLN A 245 11.45 13.13 -1.71
CA GLN A 245 12.21 13.39 -0.49
C GLN A 245 12.25 12.21 0.50
N ARG A 246 11.42 11.18 0.29
CA ARG A 246 11.40 9.97 1.13
C ARG A 246 12.25 8.84 0.57
N LEU A 247 12.82 9.04 -0.62
CA LEU A 247 13.75 8.10 -1.22
C LEU A 247 15.14 8.28 -0.59
N ASN A 248 15.64 7.21 0.00
CA ASN A 248 16.96 7.14 0.61
C ASN A 248 17.74 6.02 -0.08
N ILE A 249 18.81 6.37 -0.79
CA ILE A 249 19.70 5.41 -1.45
C ILE A 249 20.93 5.23 -0.58
N HIS A 250 21.19 3.99 -0.15
CA HIS A 250 22.31 3.64 0.72
C HIS A 250 23.36 2.88 -0.09
N THR A 251 24.63 3.22 0.11
CA THR A 251 25.73 2.54 -0.57
C THR A 251 26.10 1.19 0.06
N ASN A 252 25.70 0.97 1.31
CA ASN A 252 25.95 -0.26 2.06
C ASN A 252 24.95 -0.44 3.22
N LEU A 253 24.92 -1.64 3.78
CA LEU A 253 24.03 -1.98 4.90
C LEU A 253 24.29 -1.15 6.16
N LYS A 254 25.53 -0.70 6.42
CA LYS A 254 25.82 0.15 7.59
C LYS A 254 25.06 1.48 7.52
N GLN A 255 24.93 2.07 6.32
CA GLN A 255 24.12 3.28 6.14
C GLN A 255 22.63 3.02 6.31
N LEU A 256 22.13 1.88 5.82
CA LEU A 256 20.76 1.44 6.06
C LEU A 256 20.47 1.33 7.57
N HIS A 257 21.35 0.66 8.32
CA HIS A 257 21.19 0.41 9.76
C HIS A 257 21.20 1.67 10.61
N LYS A 258 21.80 2.77 10.13
CA LYS A 258 21.72 4.08 10.80
C LYS A 258 20.32 4.71 10.70
N ASN A 259 19.56 4.36 9.67
CA ASN A 259 18.26 4.95 9.39
C ASN A 259 17.09 4.01 9.74
N LEU A 260 17.34 2.71 9.81
CA LEU A 260 16.34 1.68 10.05
C LEU A 260 16.86 0.64 11.04
N ASN A 261 16.05 0.31 12.05
CA ASN A 261 16.40 -0.67 13.07
C ASN A 261 16.58 -2.07 12.45
N VAL A 262 17.71 -2.72 12.71
CA VAL A 262 18.00 -4.07 12.21
C VAL A 262 17.02 -5.14 12.67
N ALA A 263 16.34 -4.95 13.80
CA ALA A 263 15.38 -5.91 14.34
C ALA A 263 14.20 -6.19 13.39
N CYS A 264 13.87 -5.26 12.49
CA CYS A 264 12.80 -5.43 11.50
C CYS A 264 13.27 -5.95 10.14
N LEU A 265 14.55 -6.31 10.02
CA LEU A 265 15.17 -6.71 8.76
C LEU A 265 15.45 -8.22 8.68
N PRO A 266 15.50 -8.80 7.47
CA PRO A 266 15.94 -10.18 7.29
C PRO A 266 17.43 -10.37 7.58
N THR A 267 17.85 -11.61 7.79
CA THR A 267 19.26 -12.01 7.93
C THR A 267 20.12 -11.58 6.75
N SER A 268 19.59 -11.59 5.53
CA SER A 268 20.30 -11.09 4.33
C SER A 268 20.64 -9.60 4.38
N TYR A 269 19.98 -8.82 5.25
CA TYR A 269 20.24 -7.40 5.47
C TYR A 269 20.90 -7.15 6.84
N GLY A 270 21.40 -8.18 7.51
CA GLY A 270 22.04 -8.09 8.83
C GLY A 270 21.07 -7.98 10.01
N GLY A 271 19.78 -8.26 9.80
CA GLY A 271 18.79 -8.38 10.88
C GLY A 271 18.65 -9.83 11.40
N PRO A 272 17.77 -10.07 12.38
CA PRO A 272 17.60 -11.39 12.99
C PRO A 272 16.55 -12.27 12.28
N LEU A 273 15.71 -11.71 11.41
CA LEU A 273 14.54 -12.40 10.88
C LEU A 273 14.93 -13.35 9.75
N GLN A 274 14.55 -14.63 9.82
CA GLN A 274 14.77 -15.54 8.70
C GLN A 274 13.80 -15.22 7.57
N LEU A 275 14.28 -15.27 6.32
CA LEU A 275 13.44 -14.99 5.16
C LEU A 275 12.24 -15.94 5.08
N GLN A 276 12.42 -17.22 5.42
CA GLN A 276 11.33 -18.21 5.42
C GLN A 276 10.23 -17.88 6.44
N ASP A 277 10.59 -17.36 7.61
CA ASP A 277 9.62 -16.93 8.62
C ASP A 277 8.83 -15.71 8.12
N MET A 278 9.50 -14.78 7.45
CA MET A 278 8.83 -13.60 6.85
C MET A 278 7.91 -13.98 5.69
N ILE A 279 8.30 -14.95 4.85
CA ILE A 279 7.42 -15.52 3.81
C ILE A 279 6.18 -16.15 4.47
N SER A 280 6.39 -16.97 5.50
CA SER A 280 5.31 -17.65 6.22
C SER A 280 4.33 -16.66 6.87
N TYR A 281 4.87 -15.64 7.56
CA TYR A 281 4.07 -14.55 8.13
C TYR A 281 3.27 -13.80 7.06
N THR A 282 3.91 -13.48 5.93
CA THR A 282 3.24 -12.80 4.81
C THR A 282 2.08 -13.65 4.29
N ARG A 283 2.29 -14.95 4.08
CA ARG A 283 1.23 -15.88 3.63
C ARG A 283 0.09 -15.99 4.64
N GLN A 284 0.39 -16.02 5.93
CA GLN A 284 -0.63 -16.04 6.99
C GLN A 284 -1.49 -14.77 6.98
N LEU A 285 -0.87 -13.61 6.83
CA LEU A 285 -1.57 -12.34 6.66
C LEU A 285 -2.49 -12.35 5.43
N LEU A 286 -1.98 -12.82 4.29
CA LEU A 286 -2.77 -12.90 3.05
C LEU A 286 -3.94 -13.88 3.16
N SER A 287 -3.72 -15.03 3.80
CA SER A 287 -4.77 -16.01 4.10
C SER A 287 -5.88 -15.41 4.97
N TYR A 288 -5.51 -14.67 6.03
CA TYR A 288 -6.46 -13.99 6.91
C TYR A 288 -7.32 -12.96 6.16
N GLN A 289 -6.74 -12.27 5.17
CA GLN A 289 -7.44 -11.24 4.40
C GLN A 289 -8.11 -11.77 3.11
N LYS A 290 -7.92 -13.04 2.74
CA LYS A 290 -8.31 -13.61 1.44
C LYS A 290 -9.72 -13.22 1.01
N LYS A 291 -10.71 -13.49 1.87
CA LYS A 291 -12.13 -13.20 1.57
C LYS A 291 -12.37 -11.72 1.28
N LYS A 292 -11.73 -10.84 2.03
CA LYS A 292 -11.88 -9.39 1.85
C LYS A 292 -11.19 -8.90 0.59
N LEU A 293 -10.01 -9.45 0.26
CA LEU A 293 -9.28 -9.12 -0.96
C LEU A 293 -10.09 -9.45 -2.21
N LEU A 294 -10.72 -10.63 -2.25
CA LEU A 294 -11.59 -11.05 -3.34
C LEU A 294 -12.85 -10.18 -3.44
N ALA A 295 -13.47 -9.83 -2.30
CA ALA A 295 -14.65 -8.97 -2.26
C ALA A 295 -14.39 -7.52 -2.72
N LEU A 296 -13.13 -7.11 -2.94
CA LEU A 296 -12.84 -5.78 -3.51
C LEU A 296 -13.29 -5.66 -4.98
N ASP A 297 -13.55 -6.77 -5.65
CA ASP A 297 -14.04 -6.80 -7.04
C ASP A 297 -15.51 -6.40 -7.14
N ASP A 298 -16.27 -6.48 -6.05
CA ASP A 298 -17.69 -6.10 -6.01
C ASP A 298 -17.90 -4.59 -6.17
N MET A 299 -16.87 -3.78 -5.90
CA MET A 299 -16.94 -2.33 -5.95
C MET A 299 -16.75 -1.80 -7.37
N GLU A 300 -17.65 -0.92 -7.80
CA GLU A 300 -17.65 -0.41 -9.17
C GLU A 300 -17.60 1.11 -9.24
N ILE A 301 -16.90 1.62 -10.24
CA ILE A 301 -17.04 2.99 -10.73
C ILE A 301 -17.74 2.99 -12.09
N LEU A 302 -18.93 3.57 -12.11
CA LEU A 302 -19.80 3.67 -13.27
C LEU A 302 -19.36 4.84 -14.18
N SER A 303 -18.94 5.95 -13.58
CA SER A 303 -18.47 7.13 -14.31
C SER A 303 -17.28 7.81 -13.63
N THR A 304 -16.34 8.32 -14.41
CA THR A 304 -15.17 9.07 -13.90
C THR A 304 -15.39 10.58 -13.86
N ARG A 305 -16.60 11.07 -14.18
CA ARG A 305 -16.92 12.50 -14.26
C ARG A 305 -16.72 13.27 -12.96
N GLY A 306 -16.93 12.61 -11.81
CA GLY A 306 -16.67 13.20 -10.49
C GLY A 306 -15.19 13.32 -10.11
N ILE A 307 -14.26 12.77 -10.89
CA ILE A 307 -12.82 12.83 -10.60
C ILE A 307 -12.25 14.16 -11.10
N THR A 308 -11.80 14.98 -10.15
CA THR A 308 -11.04 16.18 -10.45
C THR A 308 -9.66 15.83 -11.01
N SER A 309 -9.43 16.19 -12.27
CA SER A 309 -8.13 16.07 -12.93
C SER A 309 -7.47 17.46 -13.02
N SER A 310 -6.15 17.51 -13.18
CA SER A 310 -5.45 18.78 -13.44
C SER A 310 -5.90 19.46 -14.74
N ARG A 311 -6.53 18.73 -15.66
CA ARG A 311 -7.12 19.28 -16.89
C ARG A 311 -8.50 19.92 -16.65
N ASN A 312 -9.20 19.51 -15.58
CA ASN A 312 -10.52 20.02 -15.21
C ASN A 312 -10.46 20.91 -13.95
N ARG A 313 -9.32 21.56 -13.67
CA ARG A 313 -9.31 22.60 -12.64
C ARG A 313 -10.19 23.75 -13.16
N PRO A 314 -11.21 24.19 -12.41
CA PRO A 314 -11.81 25.48 -12.71
C PRO A 314 -10.69 26.53 -12.64
N VAL A 315 -10.43 27.19 -13.77
CA VAL A 315 -9.55 28.34 -13.80
C VAL A 315 -10.32 29.47 -13.13
N ILE A 316 -9.90 29.86 -11.93
CA ILE A 316 -10.45 31.04 -11.29
C ILE A 316 -9.80 32.25 -11.98
N LYS A 317 -10.52 32.86 -12.92
CA LYS A 317 -10.27 34.22 -13.40
C LYS A 317 -11.37 35.11 -12.84
N ASP A 318 -10.98 36.17 -12.14
CA ASP A 318 -11.87 37.27 -11.70
C ASP A 318 -13.20 36.80 -11.05
N GLY A 319 -13.12 35.88 -10.10
CA GLY A 319 -14.27 35.48 -9.28
C GLY A 319 -15.39 34.72 -10.01
N THR A 320 -15.21 34.35 -11.28
CA THR A 320 -16.17 33.54 -12.03
C THR A 320 -15.58 32.16 -12.35
N VAL A 321 -16.38 31.11 -12.09
CA VAL A 321 -16.00 29.72 -12.38
C VAL A 321 -16.42 29.41 -13.81
N SER A 322 -15.46 29.34 -14.74
CA SER A 322 -15.72 28.80 -16.08
C SER A 322 -15.27 27.33 -16.15
N ILE A 323 -16.15 26.49 -16.69
CA ILE A 323 -15.85 25.09 -17.02
C ILE A 323 -15.55 25.06 -18.51
N GLU A 324 -14.27 25.04 -18.89
CA GLU A 324 -13.87 24.92 -20.28
C GLU A 324 -13.89 23.43 -20.68
N GLY A 325 -14.98 23.01 -21.33
CA GLY A 325 -15.16 21.66 -21.83
C GLY A 325 -14.37 21.43 -23.12
N SER A 326 -13.64 20.32 -23.19
CA SER A 326 -13.04 19.83 -24.44
C SER A 326 -14.15 19.25 -25.33
N PHE A 327 -14.75 20.09 -26.18
CA PHE A 327 -15.58 19.63 -27.29
C PHE A 327 -14.65 19.11 -28.39
N ARG A 328 -14.68 17.80 -28.63
CA ARG A 328 -14.26 17.27 -29.93
C ARG A 328 -15.31 17.71 -30.95
N LYS A 329 -14.90 18.44 -31.98
CA LYS A 329 -15.74 18.71 -33.15
C LYS A 329 -16.26 17.37 -33.67
N LEU A 330 -17.58 17.23 -33.69
CA LEU A 330 -18.27 16.29 -34.57
C LEU A 330 -18.25 16.95 -35.94
N ASP A 331 -17.42 16.47 -36.84
CA ASP A 331 -17.59 16.74 -38.26
C ASP A 331 -18.81 15.93 -38.71
N ILE A 332 -19.82 16.64 -39.18
CA ILE A 332 -21.01 16.09 -39.83
C ILE A 332 -20.84 16.44 -41.31
N ASP A 333 -20.76 15.42 -42.17
CA ASP A 333 -20.89 15.56 -43.62
C ASP A 333 -22.36 15.79 -44.01
#